data_AF-A0AAJ5VKX0-F1
#
_entry.id   AF-A0AAJ5VKX0-F1
#
_cell.length_a   1.000
_cell.length_b   1.000
_cell.length_c   1.000
_cell.angle_alpha   90.00
_cell.angle_beta   90.00
_cell.angle_gamma   90.00
#
_symmetry.space_group_name_H-M   'P 1'
#
loop_
_entity.id
_entity.type
_entity.pdbx_description
1 polymer ?
#
loop_
_entity_poly.entity_id
_entity_poly.type
_entity_poly.pdbx_seq_one_letter_code
_entity_poly.pdbx_strand_id
1 'polypeptide(L)'
;MHPYRHALLSALDALDAAFAAEPALPVTGCAYCWGEEYFAELSGPLDALSEETILGVAMEVSDHWNDFPRLYRRLTPLLVRRAVLGGEHGVPADVVASRLREAGCLEWAPGLTDALRAVGVTWWRAVLHGEVRGAGGNPDAGEALGVLTVASGTVRPWLGIWAATRTPYADALLAEYITQLPYSVGDLGDGWWDDDPRHDPRREVAAWLLRDVRDRLNGLTPDDVMALNEVRCTF
;
A
#
# COMPACT_ATOMS: atom_id res chain seq x y z
N MET A 1 -3.99 -22.13 12.61
CA MET A 1 -5.18 -21.46 12.03
C MET A 1 -4.77 -20.02 11.79
N HIS A 2 -4.91 -19.52 10.56
CA HIS A 2 -4.46 -18.17 10.15
C HIS A 2 -5.69 -17.27 9.90
N PRO A 3 -6.37 -16.79 10.97
CA PRO A 3 -7.60 -16.02 10.84
C PRO A 3 -7.42 -14.71 10.07
N TYR A 4 -6.27 -14.05 10.16
CA TYR A 4 -6.03 -12.79 9.47
C TYR A 4 -5.71 -12.99 7.99
N ARG A 5 -4.99 -14.07 7.65
CA ARG A 5 -4.84 -14.49 6.25
C ARG A 5 -6.19 -14.83 5.61
N HIS A 6 -7.05 -15.56 6.33
CA HIS A 6 -8.40 -15.86 5.83
C HIS A 6 -9.23 -14.59 5.63
N ALA A 7 -9.20 -13.67 6.60
CA ALA A 7 -9.88 -12.38 6.49
C ALA A 7 -9.38 -11.55 5.29
N LEU A 8 -8.07 -11.56 5.02
CA LEU A 8 -7.48 -10.92 3.85
C LEU A 8 -8.00 -11.52 2.55
N LEU A 9 -8.04 -12.85 2.43
CA LEU A 9 -8.59 -13.52 1.25
C LEU A 9 -10.05 -13.15 1.03
N SER A 10 -10.87 -13.16 2.09
CA SER A 10 -12.27 -12.73 1.99
C SER A 10 -12.42 -11.26 1.58
N ALA A 11 -11.54 -10.37 2.04
CA ALA A 11 -11.55 -8.96 1.63
C ALA A 11 -11.16 -8.78 0.16
N LEU A 12 -10.22 -9.59 -0.35
CA LEU A 12 -9.84 -9.61 -1.76
C LEU A 12 -10.99 -10.13 -2.65
N ASP A 13 -11.72 -11.15 -2.21
CA ASP A 13 -12.88 -11.65 -2.95
C ASP A 13 -14.02 -10.60 -2.98
N ALA A 14 -14.19 -9.85 -1.89
CA ALA A 14 -15.11 -8.71 -1.84
C ALA A 14 -14.67 -7.54 -2.75
N LEU A 15 -13.36 -7.31 -2.88
CA LEU A 15 -12.79 -6.34 -3.82
C LEU A 15 -13.12 -6.74 -5.27
N ASP A 16 -12.90 -8.01 -5.63
CA ASP A 16 -13.24 -8.52 -6.96
C ASP A 16 -14.74 -8.32 -7.25
N ALA A 17 -15.61 -8.63 -6.29
CA ALA A 17 -17.05 -8.44 -6.43
C ALA A 17 -17.47 -6.96 -6.59
N ALA A 18 -16.84 -6.04 -5.85
CA ALA A 18 -17.13 -4.61 -5.92
C ALA A 18 -16.78 -4.02 -7.30
N PHE A 19 -15.70 -4.51 -7.91
CA PHE A 19 -15.20 -4.04 -9.22
C PHE A 19 -15.72 -4.85 -10.40
N ALA A 20 -16.50 -5.92 -10.19
CA ALA A 20 -17.02 -6.77 -11.26
C ALA A 20 -17.90 -6.01 -12.28
N ALA A 21 -18.45 -4.86 -11.89
CA ALA A 21 -19.23 -3.99 -12.76
C ALA A 21 -18.38 -3.01 -13.60
N GLU A 22 -17.07 -2.92 -13.38
CA GLU A 22 -16.21 -2.05 -14.17
C GLU A 22 -16.16 -2.54 -15.62
N PRO A 23 -16.63 -1.74 -16.58
CA PRO A 23 -16.74 -2.18 -17.96
C PRO A 23 -15.36 -2.32 -18.60
N ALA A 24 -15.24 -3.27 -19.52
CA ALA A 24 -14.14 -3.26 -20.48
C ALA A 24 -14.10 -1.91 -21.22
N LEU A 25 -12.89 -1.48 -21.57
CA LEU A 25 -12.64 -0.26 -22.31
C LEU A 25 -11.58 -0.54 -23.37
N PRO A 26 -11.67 0.10 -24.55
CA PRO A 26 -10.52 0.19 -25.44
C PRO A 26 -9.39 0.91 -24.71
N VAL A 27 -8.27 0.24 -24.55
CA VAL A 27 -7.05 0.79 -23.95
C VAL A 27 -6.16 1.30 -25.08
N THR A 28 -5.67 2.53 -24.93
CA THR A 28 -4.75 3.17 -25.88
C THR A 28 -3.77 4.06 -25.10
N GLY A 29 -2.64 4.38 -25.71
CA GLY A 29 -1.60 5.16 -25.06
C GLY A 29 -0.41 5.42 -26.00
N CYS A 30 0.76 5.56 -25.41
CA CYS A 30 2.00 5.79 -26.14
C CYS A 30 2.42 4.55 -26.96
N ALA A 31 2.22 4.60 -28.28
CA ALA A 31 2.56 3.51 -29.21
C ALA A 31 4.08 3.29 -29.40
N TYR A 32 4.93 4.18 -28.85
CA TYR A 32 6.37 3.96 -28.79
C TYR A 32 6.77 3.05 -27.61
N CYS A 33 6.03 3.16 -26.50
CA CYS A 33 6.29 2.41 -25.27
C CYS A 33 5.55 1.07 -25.24
N TRP A 34 4.37 1.02 -25.87
CA TRP A 34 3.48 -0.14 -25.85
C TRP A 34 3.03 -0.51 -27.26
N GLY A 35 3.23 -1.78 -27.63
CA GLY A 35 2.72 -2.36 -28.88
C GLY A 35 1.19 -2.51 -28.90
N GLU A 36 0.62 -2.56 -30.10
CA GLU A 36 -0.83 -2.73 -30.30
C GLU A 36 -1.37 -4.02 -29.68
N GLU A 37 -0.54 -5.07 -29.61
CA GLU A 37 -0.85 -6.34 -28.99
C GLU A 37 -1.19 -6.19 -27.50
N TYR A 38 -0.44 -5.37 -26.76
CA TYR A 38 -0.68 -5.15 -25.34
C TYR A 38 -1.91 -4.29 -25.10
N PHE A 39 -2.14 -3.29 -25.95
CA PHE A 39 -3.39 -2.51 -25.91
C PHE A 39 -4.61 -3.41 -26.17
N ALA A 40 -4.52 -4.34 -27.13
CA ALA A 40 -5.57 -5.31 -27.40
C ALA A 40 -5.81 -6.24 -26.22
N GLU A 41 -4.74 -6.72 -25.58
CA GLU A 41 -4.81 -7.56 -24.38
C GLU A 41 -5.46 -6.84 -23.20
N LEU A 42 -4.99 -5.63 -22.87
CA LEU A 42 -5.54 -4.77 -21.82
C LEU A 42 -7.00 -4.38 -22.09
N SER A 43 -7.42 -4.31 -23.35
CA SER A 43 -8.83 -4.08 -23.73
C SER A 43 -9.72 -5.31 -23.57
N GLY A 44 -9.11 -6.50 -23.54
CA GLY A 44 -9.78 -7.80 -23.43
C GLY A 44 -10.06 -8.23 -21.99
N PRO A 45 -10.50 -9.48 -21.76
CA PRO A 45 -10.78 -10.03 -20.42
C PRO A 45 -9.57 -9.99 -19.47
N LEU A 46 -9.80 -9.69 -18.18
CA LEU A 46 -8.72 -9.57 -17.19
C LEU A 46 -8.02 -10.91 -16.86
N ASP A 47 -8.75 -12.02 -16.99
CA ASP A 47 -8.25 -13.37 -16.77
C ASP A 47 -7.41 -13.91 -17.93
N ALA A 48 -7.38 -13.18 -19.06
CA ALA A 48 -6.58 -13.49 -20.23
C ALA A 48 -5.28 -12.67 -20.31
N LEU A 49 -5.01 -11.80 -19.33
CA LEU A 49 -3.79 -10.99 -19.31
C LEU A 49 -2.55 -11.86 -19.06
N SER A 50 -1.49 -11.62 -19.83
CA SER A 50 -0.19 -12.23 -19.68
C SER A 50 0.57 -11.63 -18.49
N GLU A 51 1.51 -12.40 -17.94
CA GLU A 51 2.36 -11.95 -16.83
C GLU A 51 3.16 -10.70 -17.19
N GLU A 52 3.64 -10.63 -18.44
CA GLU A 52 4.37 -9.48 -18.97
C GLU A 52 3.50 -8.22 -18.99
N THR A 53 2.26 -8.32 -19.48
CA THR A 53 1.32 -7.19 -19.48
C THR A 53 0.99 -6.73 -18.06
N ILE A 54 0.74 -7.66 -17.14
CA ILE A 54 0.39 -7.33 -15.74
C ILE A 54 1.55 -6.61 -15.05
N LEU A 55 2.77 -7.12 -15.20
CA LEU A 55 3.95 -6.47 -14.61
C LEU A 55 4.23 -5.13 -15.28
N GLY A 56 4.15 -5.07 -16.61
CA GLY A 56 4.37 -3.86 -17.37
C GLY A 56 3.41 -2.74 -16.96
N VAL A 57 2.11 -3.02 -16.90
CA VAL A 57 1.11 -2.00 -16.54
C VAL A 57 1.20 -1.59 -15.07
N ALA A 58 1.63 -2.48 -14.18
CA ALA A 58 1.87 -2.15 -12.78
C ALA A 58 3.03 -1.14 -12.63
N MET A 59 4.10 -1.32 -13.42
CA MET A 59 5.34 -0.53 -13.32
C MET A 59 5.32 0.76 -14.15
N GLU A 60 4.48 0.82 -15.18
CA GLU A 60 4.48 1.92 -16.14
C GLU A 60 4.01 3.25 -15.53
N VAL A 61 4.51 4.36 -16.07
CA VAL A 61 4.09 5.72 -15.72
C VAL A 61 2.71 6.08 -16.28
N SER A 62 1.97 6.92 -15.56
CA SER A 62 0.56 7.23 -15.86
C SER A 62 0.37 8.00 -17.17
N ASP A 63 1.33 8.83 -17.58
CA ASP A 63 1.26 9.64 -18.80
C ASP A 63 1.42 8.84 -20.09
N HIS A 64 1.83 7.57 -20.01
CA HIS A 64 1.86 6.65 -21.15
C HIS A 64 0.47 6.13 -21.55
N TRP A 65 -0.58 6.40 -20.77
CA TRP A 65 -1.94 5.93 -21.02
C TRP A 65 -2.90 7.10 -21.26
N ASN A 66 -3.76 6.99 -22.28
CA ASN A 66 -4.71 8.06 -22.60
C ASN A 66 -5.81 8.23 -21.53
N ASP A 67 -6.22 7.14 -20.88
CA ASP A 67 -7.21 7.13 -19.78
C ASP A 67 -6.67 6.29 -18.61
N PHE A 68 -5.53 6.71 -18.06
CA PHE A 68 -4.89 6.04 -16.93
C PHE A 68 -5.84 5.80 -15.74
N PRO A 69 -6.62 6.80 -15.25
CA PRO A 69 -7.47 6.59 -14.08
C PRO A 69 -8.48 5.46 -14.27
N ARG A 70 -9.09 5.35 -15.47
CA ARG A 70 -10.05 4.30 -15.75
C ARG A 70 -9.39 2.94 -15.99
N LEU A 71 -8.26 2.91 -16.71
CA LEU A 71 -7.46 1.70 -16.89
C LEU A 71 -7.06 1.10 -15.54
N TYR A 72 -6.47 1.93 -14.68
CA TYR A 72 -5.94 1.48 -13.39
C TYR A 72 -7.05 1.09 -12.41
N ARG A 73 -8.17 1.82 -12.41
CA ARG A 73 -9.37 1.42 -11.63
C ARG A 73 -9.86 0.04 -12.05
N ARG A 74 -9.92 -0.25 -13.35
CA ARG A 74 -10.32 -1.58 -13.84
C ARG A 74 -9.36 -2.70 -13.42
N LEU A 75 -8.05 -2.43 -13.45
CA LEU A 75 -7.02 -3.42 -13.09
C LEU A 75 -6.83 -3.58 -11.57
N THR A 76 -7.44 -2.72 -10.76
CA THR A 76 -7.23 -2.63 -9.32
C THR A 76 -7.37 -3.97 -8.59
N PRO A 77 -8.42 -4.79 -8.80
CA PRO A 77 -8.56 -6.04 -8.03
C PRO A 77 -7.40 -7.00 -8.27
N LEU A 78 -6.97 -7.13 -9.53
CA LEU A 78 -5.84 -7.97 -9.93
C LEU A 78 -4.52 -7.48 -9.33
N LEU A 79 -4.23 -6.18 -9.48
CA LEU A 79 -2.97 -5.59 -9.03
C LEU A 79 -2.85 -5.57 -7.50
N VAL A 80 -3.93 -5.22 -6.79
CA VAL A 80 -3.97 -5.24 -5.32
C VAL A 80 -3.79 -6.66 -4.80
N ARG A 81 -4.48 -7.65 -5.39
CA ARG A 81 -4.33 -9.06 -4.99
C ARG A 81 -2.88 -9.53 -5.13
N ARG A 82 -2.21 -9.20 -6.24
CA ARG A 82 -0.80 -9.56 -6.48
C ARG A 82 0.16 -8.81 -5.57
N ALA A 83 -0.10 -7.53 -5.28
CA ALA A 83 0.69 -6.73 -4.36
C ALA A 83 0.66 -7.29 -2.93
N VAL A 84 -0.53 -7.60 -2.40
CA VAL A 84 -0.65 -7.99 -0.98
C VAL A 84 -0.33 -9.47 -0.72
N LEU A 85 -0.52 -10.35 -1.70
CA LEU A 85 -0.20 -11.77 -1.57
C LEU A 85 1.24 -12.10 -1.97
N GLY A 86 1.85 -11.28 -2.82
CA GLY A 86 3.22 -11.48 -3.33
C GLY A 86 3.40 -12.81 -4.07
N GLY A 87 4.61 -13.35 -4.00
CA GLY A 87 5.01 -14.61 -4.65
C GLY A 87 5.69 -14.41 -6.00
N GLU A 88 5.89 -15.51 -6.74
CA GLU A 88 6.57 -15.53 -8.06
C GLU A 88 5.97 -14.55 -9.07
N HIS A 89 4.67 -14.31 -8.96
CA HIS A 89 3.87 -13.45 -9.83
C HIS A 89 3.39 -12.16 -9.14
N GLY A 90 4.02 -11.79 -8.02
CA GLY A 90 3.73 -10.57 -7.28
C GLY A 90 4.13 -9.30 -8.05
N VAL A 91 3.52 -8.17 -7.67
CA VAL A 91 3.91 -6.84 -8.15
C VAL A 91 4.32 -5.96 -6.97
N PRO A 92 5.18 -4.95 -7.14
CA PRO A 92 5.61 -4.08 -6.05
C PRO A 92 4.43 -3.29 -5.45
N ALA A 93 4.19 -3.43 -4.15
CA ALA A 93 3.01 -2.88 -3.49
C ALA A 93 3.05 -1.36 -3.36
N ASP A 94 4.25 -0.80 -3.20
CA ASP A 94 4.56 0.64 -3.18
C ASP A 94 4.22 1.32 -4.52
N VAL A 95 4.60 0.69 -5.62
CA VAL A 95 4.26 1.16 -6.97
C VAL A 95 2.75 1.10 -7.17
N VAL A 96 2.11 -0.01 -6.80
CA VAL A 96 0.64 -0.15 -6.92
C VAL A 96 -0.09 0.91 -6.08
N ALA A 97 0.33 1.17 -4.84
CA ALA A 97 -0.28 2.20 -4.01
C ALA A 97 -0.14 3.61 -4.63
N SER A 98 1.03 3.93 -5.18
CA SER A 98 1.27 5.21 -5.85
C SER A 98 0.36 5.38 -7.06
N ARG A 99 0.24 4.34 -7.89
CA ARG A 99 -0.64 4.36 -9.07
C ARG A 99 -2.13 4.39 -8.73
N LEU A 100 -2.55 3.73 -7.65
CA LEU A 100 -3.91 3.88 -7.13
C LEU A 100 -4.20 5.34 -6.74
N ARG A 101 -3.24 6.00 -6.10
CA ARG A 101 -3.36 7.40 -5.70
C ARG A 101 -3.46 8.32 -6.92
N GLU A 102 -2.60 8.14 -7.92
CA GLU A 102 -2.64 8.85 -9.20
C GLU A 102 -3.97 8.63 -9.96
N ALA A 103 -4.55 7.43 -9.85
CA ALA A 103 -5.84 7.08 -10.46
C ALA A 103 -7.05 7.62 -9.68
N GLY A 104 -6.82 8.39 -8.60
CA GLY A 104 -7.87 9.03 -7.82
C GLY A 104 -8.67 8.07 -6.95
N CYS A 105 -8.04 7.04 -6.38
CA CYS A 105 -8.74 5.99 -5.61
C CYS A 105 -9.55 6.49 -4.41
N LEU A 106 -9.22 7.68 -3.89
CA LEU A 106 -9.96 8.32 -2.80
C LEU A 106 -11.22 9.05 -3.27
N GLU A 107 -11.33 9.37 -4.56
CA GLU A 107 -12.51 10.01 -5.15
C GLU A 107 -13.44 9.02 -5.88
N TRP A 108 -13.12 7.72 -5.88
CA TRP A 108 -13.99 6.70 -6.47
C TRP A 108 -15.32 6.58 -5.71
N ALA A 109 -16.27 5.86 -6.34
CA ALA A 109 -17.54 5.57 -5.71
C ALA A 109 -17.31 4.89 -4.34
N PRO A 110 -18.08 5.24 -3.28
CA PRO A 110 -17.81 4.78 -1.91
C PRO A 110 -17.61 3.27 -1.78
N GLY A 111 -18.41 2.45 -2.49
CA GLY A 111 -18.27 0.99 -2.44
C GLY A 111 -16.92 0.45 -2.95
N LEU A 112 -16.27 1.13 -3.90
CA LEU A 112 -14.95 0.76 -4.40
C LEU A 112 -13.85 1.15 -3.40
N THR A 113 -13.90 2.38 -2.90
CA THR A 113 -12.94 2.88 -1.90
C THR A 113 -13.05 2.13 -0.57
N ASP A 114 -14.27 1.77 -0.15
CA ASP A 114 -14.50 0.97 1.06
C ASP A 114 -13.93 -0.45 0.93
N ALA A 115 -14.07 -1.08 -0.25
CA ALA A 115 -13.48 -2.39 -0.51
C ALA A 115 -11.94 -2.35 -0.46
N LEU A 116 -11.31 -1.32 -1.06
CA LEU A 116 -9.87 -1.10 -0.95
C LEU A 116 -9.43 -0.91 0.51
N ARG A 117 -10.16 -0.10 1.29
CA ARG A 117 -9.88 0.11 2.70
C ARG A 117 -9.99 -1.18 3.51
N ALA A 118 -10.97 -2.03 3.21
CA ALA A 118 -11.15 -3.32 3.88
C ALA A 118 -9.97 -4.27 3.62
N VAL A 119 -9.44 -4.29 2.39
CA VAL A 119 -8.19 -5.01 2.07
C VAL A 119 -7.02 -4.44 2.87
N GLY A 120 -6.85 -3.12 2.91
CA GLY A 120 -5.78 -2.49 3.71
C GLY A 120 -5.83 -2.86 5.19
N VAL A 121 -7.02 -2.84 5.81
CA VAL A 121 -7.21 -3.22 7.22
C VAL A 121 -6.86 -4.69 7.47
N THR A 122 -7.32 -5.58 6.59
CA THR A 122 -7.10 -7.03 6.76
C THR A 122 -5.66 -7.42 6.45
N TRP A 123 -5.03 -6.79 5.45
CA TRP A 123 -3.62 -6.96 5.13
C TRP A 123 -2.74 -6.49 6.28
N TRP A 124 -2.98 -5.29 6.82
CA TRP A 124 -2.19 -4.76 7.93
C TRP A 124 -2.25 -5.65 9.16
N ARG A 125 -3.44 -6.16 9.51
CA ARG A 125 -3.58 -7.13 10.60
C ARG A 125 -2.84 -8.42 10.31
N ALA A 126 -2.90 -8.93 9.07
CA ALA A 126 -2.16 -10.13 8.71
C ALA A 126 -0.64 -9.94 8.83
N VAL A 127 -0.12 -8.76 8.45
CA VAL A 127 1.29 -8.36 8.64
C VAL A 127 1.66 -8.36 10.13
N LEU A 128 0.89 -7.64 10.96
CA LEU A 128 1.14 -7.52 12.40
C LEU A 128 1.04 -8.85 13.18
N HIS A 129 0.43 -9.87 12.58
CA HIS A 129 0.34 -11.21 13.14
C HIS A 129 1.25 -12.25 12.44
N GLY A 130 2.06 -11.83 11.47
CA GLY A 130 3.01 -12.70 10.76
C GLY A 130 2.35 -13.77 9.89
N GLU A 131 1.12 -13.52 9.42
CA GLU A 131 0.33 -14.48 8.63
C GLU A 131 0.45 -14.27 7.11
N VAL A 132 1.16 -13.23 6.70
CA VAL A 132 1.53 -12.96 5.31
C VAL A 132 3.03 -12.67 5.22
N ARG A 133 3.61 -13.03 4.08
CA ARG A 133 5.00 -12.78 3.71
C ARG A 133 4.94 -11.95 2.43
N GLY A 134 5.62 -10.79 2.40
CA GLY A 134 5.75 -9.98 1.19
C GLY A 134 6.48 -10.72 0.07
N ALA A 135 6.50 -10.13 -1.13
CA ALA A 135 7.05 -10.77 -2.34
C ALA A 135 8.54 -11.20 -2.22
N GLY A 136 9.30 -10.65 -1.26
CA GLY A 136 10.69 -11.02 -0.98
C GLY A 136 10.96 -11.72 0.37
N GLY A 137 9.94 -12.02 1.19
CA GLY A 137 10.17 -12.54 2.55
C GLY A 137 9.19 -12.01 3.60
N ASN A 138 9.62 -11.90 4.86
CA ASN A 138 8.79 -11.27 5.90
C ASN A 138 8.51 -9.81 5.48
N PRO A 139 7.27 -9.31 5.51
CA PRO A 139 7.02 -7.93 5.13
C PRO A 139 7.69 -7.01 6.16
N ASP A 140 8.48 -6.06 5.70
CA ASP A 140 8.91 -4.95 6.56
C ASP A 140 7.65 -4.18 6.96
N ALA A 141 7.40 -4.06 8.26
CA ALA A 141 6.27 -3.30 8.77
C ALA A 141 6.30 -1.84 8.29
N GLY A 142 7.50 -1.29 8.04
CA GLY A 142 7.67 0.04 7.46
C GLY A 142 7.18 0.13 6.02
N GLU A 143 7.56 -0.82 5.17
CA GLU A 143 7.10 -0.89 3.78
C GLU A 143 5.57 -0.97 3.72
N ALA A 144 4.97 -1.92 4.46
CA ALA A 144 3.52 -2.09 4.48
C ALA A 144 2.80 -0.84 5.03
N LEU A 145 3.34 -0.20 6.07
CA LEU A 145 2.80 1.07 6.58
C LEU A 145 2.88 2.19 5.54
N GLY A 146 3.97 2.26 4.77
CA GLY A 146 4.15 3.21 3.68
C GLY A 146 3.12 3.02 2.57
N VAL A 147 2.97 1.80 2.08
CA VAL A 147 1.95 1.42 1.08
C VAL A 147 0.55 1.85 1.53
N LEU A 148 0.17 1.50 2.76
CA LEU A 148 -1.13 1.83 3.32
C LEU A 148 -1.32 3.34 3.47
N THR A 149 -0.27 4.06 3.87
CA THR A 149 -0.30 5.50 4.01
C THR A 149 -0.53 6.18 2.67
N VAL A 150 0.25 5.82 1.64
CA VAL A 150 0.12 6.35 0.26
C VAL A 150 -1.28 6.08 -0.30
N ALA A 151 -1.74 4.83 -0.25
CA ALA A 151 -3.02 4.44 -0.82
C ALA A 151 -4.22 5.11 -0.12
N SER A 152 -4.10 5.43 1.17
CA SER A 152 -5.24 5.94 1.96
C SER A 152 -5.24 7.45 2.20
N GLY A 153 -4.17 8.17 1.84
CA GLY A 153 -4.08 9.60 2.15
C GLY A 153 -3.71 9.91 3.61
N THR A 154 -3.49 8.90 4.47
CA THR A 154 -3.28 9.11 5.91
C THR A 154 -2.62 7.91 6.60
N VAL A 155 -1.80 8.15 7.62
CA VAL A 155 -1.14 7.10 8.40
C VAL A 155 -1.94 6.69 9.65
N ARG A 156 -2.83 7.56 10.16
CA ARG A 156 -3.47 7.41 11.48
C ARG A 156 -4.23 6.10 11.71
N PRO A 157 -5.09 5.62 10.78
CA PRO A 157 -5.86 4.40 11.01
C PRO A 157 -4.94 3.19 11.23
N TRP A 158 -3.82 3.15 10.51
CA TRP A 158 -2.85 2.07 10.55
C TRP A 158 -2.04 2.08 11.84
N LEU A 159 -1.63 3.27 12.31
CA LEU A 159 -1.02 3.45 13.63
C LEU A 159 -1.96 3.06 14.77
N GLY A 160 -3.26 3.37 14.63
CA GLY A 160 -4.27 2.95 15.59
C GLY A 160 -4.39 1.43 15.69
N ILE A 161 -4.39 0.73 14.54
CA ILE A 161 -4.39 -0.74 14.50
C ILE A 161 -3.11 -1.31 15.12
N TRP A 162 -1.94 -0.74 14.82
CA TRP A 162 -0.67 -1.22 15.37
C TRP A 162 -0.58 -0.99 16.89
N ALA A 163 -1.02 0.17 17.38
CA ALA A 163 -1.09 0.47 18.81
C ALA A 163 -2.00 -0.52 19.58
N ALA A 164 -3.14 -0.88 18.98
CA ALA A 164 -4.08 -1.83 19.56
C ALA A 164 -3.59 -3.29 19.48
N THR A 165 -2.71 -3.62 18.53
CA THR A 165 -2.19 -4.97 18.33
C THR A 165 -0.99 -5.23 19.24
N ARG A 166 -1.29 -5.64 20.47
CA ARG A 166 -0.29 -5.93 21.53
C ARG A 166 0.03 -7.43 21.56
N THR A 167 0.86 -7.86 20.62
CA THR A 167 1.37 -9.24 20.56
C THR A 167 2.90 -9.25 20.49
N PRO A 168 3.57 -10.33 20.94
CA PRO A 168 5.03 -10.42 20.85
C PRO A 168 5.59 -10.22 19.44
N TYR A 169 4.85 -10.66 18.41
CA TYR A 169 5.26 -10.47 17.01
C TYR A 169 5.12 -9.01 16.56
N ALA A 170 4.01 -8.36 16.88
CA ALA A 170 3.81 -6.93 16.59
C ALA A 170 4.80 -6.03 17.35
N ASP A 171 5.23 -6.43 18.55
CA ASP A 171 6.27 -5.75 19.32
C ASP A 171 7.66 -5.96 18.69
N ALA A 172 7.94 -7.15 18.14
CA ALA A 172 9.18 -7.41 17.41
C ALA A 172 9.27 -6.58 16.13
N LEU A 173 8.19 -6.49 15.36
CA LEU A 173 8.10 -5.60 14.19
C LEU A 173 8.30 -4.13 14.57
N LEU A 174 7.75 -3.71 15.71
CA LEU A 174 7.92 -2.34 16.21
C LEU A 174 9.37 -2.07 16.60
N ALA A 175 10.05 -3.02 17.23
CA ALA A 175 11.47 -2.90 17.52
C ALA A 175 12.31 -2.83 16.24
N GLU A 176 12.02 -3.66 15.24
CA GLU A 176 12.67 -3.62 13.92
C GLU A 176 12.47 -2.27 13.23
N TYR A 177 11.23 -1.75 13.21
CA TYR A 177 10.91 -0.44 12.67
C TYR A 177 11.72 0.69 13.32
N ILE A 178 11.93 0.64 14.64
CA ILE A 178 12.80 1.60 15.35
C ILE A 178 14.26 1.45 14.94
N THR A 179 14.78 0.24 14.73
CA THR A 179 16.18 0.08 14.30
C THR A 179 16.45 0.67 12.91
N GLN A 180 15.40 0.80 12.09
CA GLN A 180 15.46 1.38 10.74
C GLN A 180 14.88 2.79 10.67
N LEU A 181 14.65 3.45 11.80
CA LEU A 181 13.89 4.70 11.90
C LEU A 181 14.28 5.79 10.88
N PRO A 182 15.57 6.07 10.59
CA PRO A 182 15.92 7.04 9.55
C PRO A 182 15.37 6.68 8.16
N TYR A 183 15.42 5.38 7.80
CA TYR A 183 14.88 4.87 6.54
C TYR A 183 13.35 4.77 6.59
N SER A 184 12.79 4.15 7.64
CA SER A 184 11.35 3.92 7.75
C SER A 184 10.51 5.19 7.88
N VAL A 185 11.10 6.28 8.38
CA VAL A 185 10.47 7.61 8.41
C VAL A 185 10.82 8.42 7.15
N GLY A 186 12.02 8.24 6.58
CA GLY A 186 12.42 8.85 5.30
C GLY A 186 11.52 8.41 4.14
N ASP A 187 11.34 7.10 3.97
CA ASP A 187 10.54 6.52 2.89
C ASP A 187 9.05 6.92 2.96
N LEU A 188 8.54 7.22 4.16
CA LEU A 188 7.18 7.77 4.31
C LEU A 188 7.04 9.19 3.75
N GLY A 189 8.15 9.92 3.62
CA GLY A 189 8.21 11.29 3.09
C GLY A 189 8.68 11.42 1.65
N ASP A 190 9.36 10.40 1.09
CA ASP A 190 10.02 10.50 -0.23
C ASP A 190 9.12 10.18 -1.44
N GLY A 191 7.81 9.97 -1.24
CA GLY A 191 6.84 9.77 -2.33
C GLY A 191 5.63 10.70 -2.20
N TRP A 192 5.11 11.23 -3.33
CA TRP A 192 3.81 11.91 -3.58
C TRP A 192 3.20 12.90 -2.55
N TRP A 193 3.77 13.09 -1.35
CA TRP A 193 3.30 13.96 -0.27
C TRP A 193 3.89 15.38 -0.32
N ASP A 194 4.80 15.62 -1.28
CA ASP A 194 5.65 16.81 -1.34
C ASP A 194 4.88 18.14 -1.52
N ASP A 195 3.58 18.10 -1.82
CA ASP A 195 2.80 19.29 -2.17
C ASP A 195 1.92 19.88 -1.03
N ASP A 196 1.74 19.20 0.12
CA ASP A 196 1.03 19.79 1.29
C ASP A 196 1.79 19.59 2.62
N PRO A 197 2.66 20.53 3.04
CA PRO A 197 3.43 20.45 4.29
C PRO A 197 2.58 20.41 5.58
N ARG A 198 1.25 20.57 5.47
CA ARG A 198 0.31 20.44 6.60
C ARG A 198 -0.01 18.99 6.96
N HIS A 199 0.25 18.03 6.07
CA HIS A 199 -0.06 16.61 6.27
C HIS A 199 1.18 15.73 6.07
N ASP A 200 2.21 15.96 6.89
CA ASP A 200 3.41 15.12 6.89
C ASP A 200 3.18 13.85 7.74
N PRO A 201 3.09 12.65 7.15
CA PRO A 201 2.89 11.40 7.90
C PRO A 201 4.04 11.12 8.88
N ARG A 202 5.25 11.64 8.64
CA ARG A 202 6.41 11.47 9.52
C ARG A 202 6.16 12.09 10.89
N ARG A 203 5.48 13.24 10.94
CA ARG A 203 5.11 13.89 12.21
C ARG A 203 4.13 13.04 13.01
N GLU A 204 3.17 12.43 12.34
CA GLU A 204 2.16 11.58 12.98
C GLU A 204 2.79 10.30 13.54
N VAL A 205 3.69 9.67 12.78
CA VAL A 205 4.49 8.53 13.25
C VAL A 205 5.35 8.91 14.44
N ALA A 206 6.06 10.03 14.38
CA ALA A 206 6.90 10.49 15.50
C ALA A 206 6.08 10.77 16.77
N ALA A 207 4.92 11.43 16.63
CA ALA A 207 4.01 11.67 17.74
C ALA A 207 3.48 10.36 18.34
N TRP A 208 3.12 9.39 17.49
CA TRP A 208 2.63 8.08 17.89
C TRP A 208 3.69 7.27 18.64
N LEU A 209 4.93 7.20 18.13
CA LEU A 209 6.06 6.54 18.81
C LEU A 209 6.30 7.13 20.21
N LEU A 210 6.29 8.46 20.32
CA LEU A 210 6.56 9.15 21.58
C LEU A 210 5.40 9.11 22.60
N ARG A 211 4.19 8.71 22.19
CA ARG A 211 2.99 8.76 23.04
C ARG A 211 2.27 7.42 23.17
N ASP A 212 1.83 6.84 22.05
CA ASP A 212 0.79 5.81 22.03
C ASP A 212 1.37 4.39 22.18
N VAL A 213 2.63 4.20 21.81
CA VAL A 213 3.34 2.92 21.96
C VAL A 213 4.58 3.02 22.83
N ARG A 214 4.81 4.16 23.50
CA ARG A 214 6.00 4.42 24.31
C ARG A 214 6.27 3.35 25.37
N ASP A 215 5.21 2.78 25.96
CA ASP A 215 5.30 1.70 26.96
C ASP A 215 5.84 0.37 26.40
N ARG A 216 5.82 0.21 25.07
CA ARG A 216 6.30 -0.97 24.34
C ARG A 216 7.72 -0.80 23.81
N LEU A 217 8.22 0.44 23.75
CA LEU A 217 9.53 0.75 23.19
C LEU A 217 10.62 0.49 24.24
N ASN A 218 11.13 -0.73 24.27
CA ASN A 218 12.39 -1.02 24.93
C ASN A 218 13.53 -0.69 23.95
N GLY A 219 14.41 0.23 24.28
CA GLY A 219 15.63 0.48 23.50
C GLY A 219 15.68 1.75 22.66
N LEU A 220 14.73 2.68 22.78
CA LEU A 220 14.95 4.03 22.25
C LEU A 220 16.13 4.68 22.97
N THR A 221 17.16 5.05 22.20
CA THR A 221 18.29 5.82 22.71
C THR A 221 17.88 7.29 22.89
N PRO A 222 18.64 8.09 23.68
CA PRO A 222 18.45 9.53 23.73
C PRO A 222 18.51 10.20 22.35
N ASP A 223 19.34 9.67 21.45
CA ASP A 223 19.49 10.17 20.08
C ASP A 223 18.24 9.88 19.24
N ASP A 224 17.65 8.69 19.35
CA ASP A 224 16.39 8.35 18.68
C ASP A 224 15.26 9.27 19.15
N VAL A 225 15.19 9.53 20.45
CA VAL A 225 14.20 10.45 21.02
C VAL A 225 14.41 11.87 20.52
N MET A 226 15.65 12.32 20.40
CA MET A 226 15.97 13.64 19.85
C MET A 226 15.55 13.74 18.38
N ALA A 227 15.93 12.77 17.55
CA ALA A 227 15.56 12.72 16.12
C ALA A 227 14.03 12.71 15.93
N LEU A 228 13.29 11.92 16.72
CA LEU A 228 11.82 11.92 16.68
C LEU A 228 11.21 13.26 17.08
N ASN A 229 11.79 13.94 18.08
CA ASN A 229 11.32 15.26 18.48
C ASN A 229 11.63 16.32 17.40
N GLU A 230 12.73 16.21 16.67
CA GLU A 230 13.06 17.10 15.55
C GLU A 230 12.05 16.91 14.41
N VAL A 231 11.83 15.67 13.94
CA VAL A 231 10.83 15.35 12.90
C VAL A 231 9.44 15.87 13.27
N ARG A 232 9.03 15.72 14.53
CA ARG A 232 7.74 16.23 15.02
C ARG A 232 7.62 17.75 14.96
N CYS A 233 8.72 18.50 15.06
CA CYS A 233 8.73 19.96 15.24
C CYS A 233 9.07 20.76 13.97
N THR A 234 9.65 20.15 12.94
CA THR A 234 9.99 20.82 11.66
C THR A 234 8.72 21.18 10.89
N PHE A 235 8.65 22.37 10.24
CA PHE A 235 7.47 23.05 9.66
C PHE A 235 7.20 22.78 8.18
#